data_AF-A0A957R1X5-F1
#
_entry.id   AF-A0A957R1X5-F1
#
_cell.length_a   1.000
_cell.length_b   1.000
_cell.length_c   1.000
_cell.angle_alpha   90.00
_cell.angle_beta   90.00
_cell.angle_gamma   90.00
#
_symmetry.space_group_name_H-M   'P 1'
#
loop_
_entity.id
_entity.type
_entity.pdbx_description
1 polymer ?
#
loop_
_entity_poly.entity_id
_entity_poly.type
_entity_poly.pdbx_seq_one_letter_code
_entity_poly.pdbx_strand_id
1 'polypeptide(L)'
;MQMRSLAIKLTFAFLLISILGTATVALLVNWQTRRQFDDLVNELYLEDLQTAQERLATIYASKGSWQGVENSFYGEQTIGTAPDGRPPRRLPITLVNSERLVIIGNHHLQPGEILPAAIVEQGLPIEVDGATVGWVMLDSF
;
A
#
# COMPACT_ATOMS: atom_id res chain seq x y z
N MET A 1 3.59 65.64 10.66
CA MET A 1 2.89 64.34 10.48
C MET A 1 3.84 63.33 9.83
N GLN A 2 4.69 62.65 10.63
CA GLN A 2 5.67 61.64 10.15
C GLN A 2 5.55 60.30 10.92
N MET A 3 4.58 60.19 11.84
CA MET A 3 4.49 59.06 12.79
C MET A 3 3.70 57.84 12.29
N ARG A 4 3.10 57.88 11.09
CA ARG A 4 2.36 56.72 10.54
C ARG A 4 3.27 55.66 9.94
N SER A 5 4.47 56.02 9.48
CA SER A 5 5.36 55.10 8.75
C SER A 5 6.00 54.03 9.65
N LEU A 6 6.33 54.38 10.90
CA LEU A 6 7.02 53.47 11.82
C LEU A 6 6.08 52.35 12.33
N ALA A 7 4.88 52.73 12.76
CA ALA A 7 3.87 51.76 13.23
C ALA A 7 3.46 50.79 12.12
N ILE A 8 3.25 51.29 10.89
CA ILE A 8 2.91 50.47 9.72
C ILE A 8 4.02 49.47 9.39
N LYS A 9 5.30 49.88 9.43
CA LYS A 9 6.44 48.97 9.21
C LYS A 9 6.51 47.87 10.25
N LEU A 10 6.25 48.21 11.52
CA LEU A 10 6.24 47.23 12.60
C LEU A 10 5.10 46.21 12.43
N THR A 11 3.88 46.67 12.14
CA THR A 11 2.74 45.78 11.90
C THR A 11 2.99 44.85 10.71
N PHE A 12 3.58 45.37 9.64
CA PHE A 12 3.96 44.56 8.48
C PHE A 12 5.02 43.52 8.81
N ALA A 13 6.04 43.89 9.60
CA ALA A 13 7.08 42.95 10.03
C ALA A 13 6.49 41.83 10.90
N PHE A 14 5.62 42.16 11.86
CA PHE A 14 4.94 41.16 12.68
C PHE A 14 4.06 40.23 11.85
N LEU A 15 3.29 40.79 10.91
CA LEU A 15 2.43 40.00 10.03
C LEU A 15 3.23 39.04 9.14
N LEU A 16 4.34 39.52 8.57
CA LEU A 16 5.26 38.69 7.79
C LEU A 16 5.84 37.56 8.64
N ILE A 17 6.33 37.85 9.83
CA ILE A 17 6.91 36.86 10.74
C ILE A 17 5.87 35.80 11.13
N SER A 18 4.63 36.20 11.43
CA SER A 18 3.54 35.26 11.73
C SER A 18 3.23 34.35 10.53
N ILE A 19 3.13 34.90 9.31
CA ILE A 19 2.89 34.09 8.10
C ILE A 19 4.05 33.13 7.84
N LEU A 20 5.29 33.60 7.94
CA LEU A 20 6.49 32.77 7.76
C LEU A 20 6.56 31.66 8.81
N GLY A 21 6.23 31.95 10.06
CA GLY A 21 6.16 30.96 11.13
C GLY A 21 5.12 29.88 10.85
N THR A 22 3.89 30.28 10.51
CA THR A 22 2.81 29.33 10.19
C THR A 22 3.13 28.50 8.94
N ALA A 23 3.66 29.12 7.88
CA ALA A 23 4.04 28.42 6.65
C ALA A 23 5.15 27.40 6.89
N THR A 24 6.16 27.75 7.68
CA THR A 24 7.26 26.84 8.04
C THR A 24 6.73 25.63 8.81
N VAL A 25 5.86 25.84 9.80
CA VAL A 25 5.24 24.74 10.56
C VAL A 25 4.37 23.87 9.64
N ALA A 26 3.55 24.47 8.77
CA ALA A 26 2.72 23.71 7.84
C ALA A 26 3.54 22.86 6.86
N LEU A 27 4.66 23.40 6.36
CA LEU A 27 5.59 22.67 5.50
C LEU A 27 6.26 21.51 6.24
N LEU A 28 6.74 21.74 7.46
CA LEU A 28 7.35 20.69 8.29
C LEU A 28 6.37 19.57 8.61
N VAL A 29 5.13 19.90 8.99
CA VAL A 29 4.08 18.90 9.23
C VAL A 29 3.80 18.10 7.97
N ASN A 30 3.63 18.76 6.81
CA ASN A 30 3.39 18.09 5.54
C ASN A 30 4.57 17.19 5.12
N TRP A 31 5.80 17.53 5.48
CA TRP A 31 6.98 16.71 5.16
C TRP A 31 7.15 15.52 6.12
N GLN A 32 6.82 15.71 7.40
CA GLN A 32 6.93 14.66 8.42
C GLN A 32 5.84 13.60 8.31
N THR A 33 4.61 13.98 7.93
CA THR A 33 3.51 13.02 7.73
C THR A 33 3.76 12.06 6.56
N ARG A 34 4.46 12.50 5.50
CA ARG A 34 4.66 11.68 4.30
C ARG A 34 5.68 10.55 4.49
N ARG A 35 6.72 10.74 5.30
CA ARG A 35 7.78 9.71 5.46
C ARG A 35 7.47 8.64 6.51
N GLN A 36 6.80 9.01 7.59
CA GLN A 36 6.49 8.05 8.67
C GLN A 36 5.26 7.17 8.38
N PHE A 37 4.38 7.60 7.47
CA PHE A 37 3.21 6.82 7.10
C PHE A 37 3.58 5.63 6.21
N ASP A 38 4.51 5.82 5.26
CA ASP A 38 4.98 4.74 4.38
C ASP A 38 5.71 3.65 5.18
N ASP A 39 6.54 4.02 6.16
CA ASP A 39 7.24 3.05 7.01
C ASP A 39 6.26 2.27 7.93
N LEU A 40 5.27 2.96 8.51
CA LEU A 40 4.25 2.30 9.35
C LEU A 40 3.35 1.36 8.52
N VAL A 41 2.95 1.77 7.32
CA VAL A 41 2.14 0.95 6.41
C VAL A 41 2.95 -0.22 5.86
N ASN A 42 4.25 -0.08 5.59
CA ASN A 42 5.04 -1.24 5.16
C ASN A 42 5.24 -2.24 6.30
N GLU A 43 5.52 -1.79 7.52
CA GLU A 43 5.73 -2.68 8.67
C GLU A 43 4.46 -3.44 9.08
N LEU A 44 3.29 -2.79 9.07
CA LEU A 44 2.02 -3.44 9.40
C LEU A 44 1.57 -4.48 8.36
N TYR A 45 1.96 -4.35 7.08
CA TYR A 45 1.45 -5.21 6.02
C TYR A 45 2.43 -6.29 5.58
N LEU A 46 3.68 -6.26 6.04
CA LEU A 46 4.66 -7.32 5.78
C LEU A 46 4.23 -8.67 6.38
N GLU A 47 3.69 -8.66 7.60
CA GLU A 47 3.17 -9.88 8.26
C GLU A 47 1.94 -10.43 7.51
N ASP A 48 1.05 -9.54 7.08
CA ASP A 48 -0.13 -9.90 6.27
C ASP A 48 0.27 -10.47 4.90
N LEU A 49 1.32 -9.92 4.27
CA LEU A 49 1.83 -10.38 2.98
C LEU A 49 2.46 -11.78 3.08
N GLN A 50 3.23 -12.05 4.15
CA GLN A 50 3.78 -13.39 4.42
C GLN A 50 2.65 -14.40 4.67
N THR A 51 1.66 -14.03 5.48
CA THR A 51 0.48 -14.88 5.73
C THR A 51 -0.28 -15.17 4.42
N ALA A 52 -0.41 -14.17 3.55
CA ALA A 52 -1.03 -14.35 2.23
C ALA A 52 -0.20 -15.28 1.33
N GLN A 53 1.13 -15.13 1.31
CA GLN A 53 2.06 -15.98 0.56
C GLN A 53 1.90 -17.46 0.95
N GLU A 54 1.93 -17.79 2.24
CA GLU A 54 1.80 -19.17 2.74
C GLU A 54 0.44 -19.80 2.35
N ARG A 55 -0.63 -19.01 2.43
CA ARG A 55 -1.97 -19.45 2.02
C ARG A 55 -2.05 -19.70 0.52
N LEU A 56 -1.51 -18.79 -0.29
CA LEU A 56 -1.49 -18.93 -1.74
C LEU A 56 -0.66 -20.15 -2.17
N ALA A 57 0.48 -20.40 -1.51
CA ALA A 57 1.27 -21.62 -1.70
C ALA A 57 0.44 -22.87 -1.39
N THR A 58 -0.34 -22.88 -0.31
CA THR A 58 -1.21 -24.00 0.06
C THR A 58 -2.32 -24.24 -0.98
N ILE A 59 -2.98 -23.17 -1.45
CA ILE A 59 -4.02 -23.26 -2.49
C ILE A 59 -3.42 -23.83 -3.77
N TYR A 60 -2.26 -23.32 -4.18
CA TYR A 60 -1.57 -23.81 -5.37
C TYR A 60 -1.13 -25.27 -5.22
N ALA A 61 -0.57 -25.66 -4.08
CA ALA A 61 -0.19 -27.05 -3.81
C ALA A 61 -1.38 -28.01 -3.89
N SER A 62 -2.58 -27.57 -3.48
CA SER A 62 -3.80 -28.38 -3.55
C SER A 62 -4.40 -28.53 -4.94
N LYS A 63 -4.34 -27.47 -5.77
CA LYS A 63 -5.00 -27.41 -7.09
C LYS A 63 -4.03 -27.61 -8.27
N GLY A 64 -2.74 -27.39 -8.05
CA GLY A 64 -1.70 -27.32 -9.08
C GLY A 64 -1.87 -26.16 -10.07
N SER A 65 -2.79 -25.22 -9.82
CA SER A 65 -3.10 -24.11 -10.73
C SER A 65 -3.68 -22.92 -9.99
N TRP A 66 -3.55 -21.74 -10.62
CA TRP A 66 -4.16 -20.49 -10.16
C TRP A 66 -5.63 -20.33 -10.59
N GLN A 67 -6.21 -21.32 -11.28
CA GLN A 67 -7.56 -21.20 -11.81
C GLN A 67 -8.61 -21.21 -10.68
N GLY A 68 -9.47 -20.20 -10.63
CA GLY A 68 -10.48 -20.06 -9.58
C GLY A 68 -9.90 -19.68 -8.22
N VAL A 69 -8.64 -19.21 -8.17
CA VAL A 69 -8.05 -18.68 -6.94
C VAL A 69 -8.78 -17.44 -6.47
N GLU A 70 -9.32 -16.62 -7.38
CA GLU A 70 -10.12 -15.45 -7.08
C GLU A 70 -11.35 -15.80 -6.23
N ASN A 71 -12.01 -16.93 -6.53
CA ASN A 71 -13.20 -17.36 -5.80
C ASN A 71 -12.85 -17.92 -4.42
N SER A 72 -11.76 -18.68 -4.29
CA SER A 72 -11.31 -19.17 -2.98
C SER A 72 -10.66 -18.07 -2.14
N PHE A 73 -9.86 -17.19 -2.73
CA PHE A 73 -9.13 -16.17 -2.00
C PHE A 73 -10.05 -15.06 -1.49
N TYR A 74 -11.01 -14.60 -2.32
CA TYR A 74 -12.00 -13.62 -1.89
C TYR A 74 -13.16 -14.25 -1.10
N GLY A 75 -13.58 -15.47 -1.43
CA GLY A 75 -14.65 -16.19 -0.73
C GLY A 75 -14.25 -16.69 0.65
N GLU A 76 -12.95 -16.89 0.89
CA GLU A 76 -12.39 -17.33 2.17
C GLU A 76 -11.78 -16.16 2.97
N GLN A 77 -11.62 -14.97 2.36
CA GLN A 77 -11.57 -13.69 3.09
C GLN A 77 -12.92 -13.33 3.74
N THR A 78 -14.00 -14.05 3.42
CA THR A 78 -15.24 -14.09 4.22
C THR A 78 -15.19 -15.11 5.37
N ILE A 79 -14.01 -15.59 5.77
CA ILE A 79 -13.84 -16.19 7.10
C ILE A 79 -13.86 -15.06 8.13
N GLY A 80 -15.06 -14.85 8.67
CA GLY A 80 -15.30 -14.05 9.86
C GLY A 80 -15.72 -12.62 9.53
N THR A 81 -16.98 -12.31 9.86
CA THR A 81 -17.22 -11.09 10.63
C THR A 81 -16.11 -11.02 11.67
N ALA A 82 -15.28 -9.97 11.69
CA ALA A 82 -14.40 -9.77 12.84
C ALA A 82 -15.26 -9.96 14.10
N PRO A 83 -14.80 -10.55 15.21
CA PRO A 83 -15.62 -10.77 16.42
C PRO A 83 -16.44 -9.52 16.83
N ASP A 84 -15.95 -8.36 16.43
CA ASP A 84 -16.38 -6.98 16.57
C ASP A 84 -17.27 -6.43 15.41
N GLY A 85 -17.82 -7.27 14.52
CA GLY A 85 -18.84 -6.86 13.54
C GLY A 85 -18.31 -6.15 12.29
N ARG A 86 -16.98 -6.02 12.13
CA ARG A 86 -16.38 -5.28 11.02
C ARG A 86 -16.43 -6.10 9.72
N PRO A 87 -16.69 -5.43 8.58
CA PRO A 87 -16.66 -6.10 7.28
C PRO A 87 -15.25 -6.67 7.02
N PRO A 88 -15.16 -7.80 6.29
CA PRO A 88 -13.89 -8.40 5.92
C PRO A 88 -13.05 -7.37 5.14
N ARG A 89 -11.83 -7.14 5.63
CA ARG A 89 -10.88 -6.22 5.00
C ARG A 89 -10.21 -6.96 3.84
N ARG A 90 -10.39 -6.46 2.61
CA ARG A 90 -9.61 -6.93 1.48
C ARG A 90 -8.17 -6.46 1.65
N LEU A 91 -7.23 -7.39 1.71
CA LEU A 91 -5.81 -7.06 1.65
C LEU A 91 -5.52 -6.46 0.26
N PRO A 92 -4.83 -5.32 0.19
CA PRO A 92 -4.46 -4.67 -1.06
C PRO A 92 -3.26 -5.41 -1.65
N ILE A 93 -3.50 -6.61 -2.19
CA ILE A 93 -2.47 -7.45 -2.77
C ILE A 93 -2.78 -7.79 -4.22
N THR A 94 -1.71 -7.91 -4.99
CA THR A 94 -1.73 -8.39 -6.36
C THR A 94 -1.03 -9.76 -6.41
N LEU A 95 -1.70 -10.74 -7.03
CA LEU A 95 -1.17 -12.07 -7.33
C LEU A 95 -0.83 -12.14 -8.81
N VAL A 96 0.40 -12.56 -9.09
CA VAL A 96 0.92 -12.75 -10.44
C VAL A 96 1.38 -14.19 -10.60
N ASN A 97 1.06 -14.85 -11.70
CA ASN A 97 1.53 -16.21 -11.97
C ASN A 97 3.00 -16.24 -12.45
N SER A 98 3.55 -17.44 -12.64
CA SER A 98 4.91 -17.66 -13.17
C SER A 98 5.17 -17.06 -14.56
N GLU A 99 4.13 -16.79 -15.35
CA GLU A 99 4.21 -16.15 -16.67
C GLU A 99 4.17 -14.61 -16.60
N ARG A 100 4.14 -14.04 -15.39
CA ARG A 100 3.98 -12.61 -15.10
C ARG A 100 2.59 -12.06 -15.44
N LEU A 101 1.60 -12.94 -15.57
CA LEU A 101 0.20 -12.58 -15.77
C LEU A 101 -0.47 -12.29 -14.41
N VAL A 102 -1.12 -11.14 -14.30
CA VAL A 102 -1.93 -10.77 -13.13
C VAL A 102 -3.15 -11.68 -13.05
N ILE A 103 -3.31 -12.38 -11.93
CA ILE A 103 -4.46 -13.24 -11.64
C ILE A 103 -5.44 -12.51 -10.71
N ILE A 104 -4.90 -11.92 -9.64
CA ILE A 104 -5.63 -11.06 -8.71
C ILE A 104 -4.97 -9.70 -8.78
N GLY A 105 -5.74 -8.65 -8.98
CA GLY A 105 -5.22 -7.30 -9.07
C GLY A 105 -6.25 -6.26 -8.64
N ASN A 106 -6.00 -5.01 -8.97
CA ASN A 106 -6.79 -3.86 -8.59
C ASN A 106 -7.12 -2.98 -9.81
N HIS A 107 -7.51 -1.73 -9.56
CA HIS A 107 -7.84 -0.79 -10.64
C HIS A 107 -6.63 -0.29 -11.45
N HIS A 108 -5.42 -0.36 -10.89
CA HIS A 108 -4.16 -0.01 -11.56
C HIS A 108 -3.54 -1.22 -12.28
N LEU A 109 -3.61 -2.41 -11.67
CA LEU A 109 -3.08 -3.66 -12.21
C LEU A 109 -4.24 -4.62 -12.47
N GLN A 110 -4.68 -4.73 -13.71
CA GLN A 110 -5.90 -5.47 -14.03
C GLN A 110 -5.61 -6.97 -14.23
N PRO A 111 -6.53 -7.88 -13.82
CA PRO A 111 -6.43 -9.29 -14.15
C PRO A 111 -6.25 -9.52 -15.66
N GLY A 112 -5.30 -10.36 -16.05
CA GLY A 112 -4.91 -10.61 -17.43
C GLY A 112 -3.83 -9.68 -17.99
N GLU A 113 -3.37 -8.68 -17.22
CA GLU A 113 -2.22 -7.86 -17.59
C GLU A 113 -0.91 -8.64 -17.42
N ILE A 114 0.06 -8.42 -18.30
CA ILE A 114 1.42 -9.00 -18.18
C ILE A 114 2.36 -7.94 -17.64
N LEU A 115 2.97 -8.20 -16.48
CA LEU A 115 3.87 -7.27 -15.84
C LEU A 115 5.33 -7.45 -16.31
N PRO A 116 6.12 -6.36 -16.40
CA PRO A 116 7.57 -6.44 -16.58
C PRO A 116 8.23 -7.24 -15.45
N ALA A 117 9.27 -8.02 -15.78
CA ALA A 117 10.01 -8.82 -14.79
C ALA A 117 10.53 -7.98 -13.62
N ALA A 118 11.04 -6.77 -13.90
CA ALA A 118 11.54 -5.84 -12.90
C ALA A 118 10.49 -5.40 -11.85
N ILE A 119 9.19 -5.48 -12.17
CA ILE A 119 8.10 -5.20 -11.21
C ILE A 119 7.82 -6.46 -10.37
N VAL A 120 7.69 -7.60 -11.05
CA VAL A 120 7.36 -8.89 -10.41
C VAL A 120 8.45 -9.34 -9.42
N GLU A 121 9.71 -9.10 -9.75
CA GLU A 121 10.87 -9.39 -8.90
C GLU A 121 10.95 -8.54 -7.61
N GLN A 122 10.16 -7.47 -7.49
CA GLN A 122 10.02 -6.72 -6.25
C GLN A 122 9.01 -7.35 -5.27
N GLY A 123 8.17 -8.27 -5.76
CA GLY A 123 7.22 -9.01 -4.97
C GLY A 123 7.85 -10.18 -4.21
N LEU A 124 7.07 -10.75 -3.29
CA LEU A 124 7.44 -11.93 -2.54
C LEU A 124 7.14 -13.18 -3.40
N PRO A 125 8.15 -14.02 -3.72
CA PRO A 125 7.94 -15.19 -4.56
C PRO A 125 7.11 -16.23 -3.82
N ILE A 126 6.15 -16.84 -4.50
CA ILE A 126 5.38 -17.96 -3.98
C ILE A 126 6.05 -19.24 -4.48
N GLU A 127 6.58 -20.02 -3.55
CA GLU A 127 7.31 -21.25 -3.85
C GLU A 127 6.52 -22.48 -3.41
N VAL A 128 6.42 -23.46 -4.30
CA VAL A 128 5.84 -24.78 -4.01
C VAL A 128 6.83 -25.83 -4.52
N ASP A 129 7.21 -26.77 -3.66
CA ASP A 129 8.21 -27.80 -3.97
C ASP A 129 9.54 -27.27 -4.54
N GLY A 130 9.95 -26.07 -4.10
CA GLY A 130 11.19 -25.41 -4.54
C GLY A 130 11.12 -24.74 -5.91
N ALA A 131 9.93 -24.68 -6.54
CA ALA A 131 9.70 -23.93 -7.77
C ALA A 131 8.86 -22.67 -7.49
N THR A 132 9.26 -21.53 -8.06
CA THR A 132 8.46 -20.30 -8.02
C THR A 132 7.26 -20.43 -8.95
N VAL A 133 6.06 -20.45 -8.37
CA VAL A 133 4.79 -20.63 -9.07
C VAL A 133 4.06 -19.31 -9.31
N GLY A 134 4.54 -18.23 -8.69
CA GLY A 134 4.02 -16.88 -8.85
C GLY A 134 4.67 -15.91 -7.86
N TRP A 135 4.11 -14.70 -7.79
CA TRP A 135 4.54 -13.65 -6.88
C TRP A 135 3.33 -12.98 -6.26
N VAL A 136 3.47 -12.59 -5.00
CA VAL A 136 2.50 -11.75 -4.30
C VAL A 136 3.16 -10.42 -3.94
N MET A 137 2.45 -9.32 -4.17
CA MET A 137 2.95 -7.98 -3.86
C MET A 137 1.85 -7.13 -3.26
N LEU A 138 2.26 -6.17 -2.45
CA LEU A 138 1.38 -5.10 -1.98
C LEU A 138 1.05 -4.18 -3.15
N ASP A 139 -0.21 -3.79 -3.25
CA ASP A 139 -0.63 -2.77 -4.17
C ASP A 139 0.05 -1.45 -3.79
N SER A 140 0.78 -0.86 -4.75
CA SER A 140 1.25 0.51 -4.60
C SER A 140 0.04 1.45 -4.76
N PHE A 141 -0.17 2.29 -3.75
CA PHE A 141 -1.26 3.28 -3.69
C PHE A 141 -0.98 4.52 -4.55
#